data_AF-Q0US16-F1
#
_entry.id   AF-Q0US16-F1
#
_cell.length_a   1.000
_cell.length_b   1.000
_cell.length_c   1.000
_cell.angle_alpha   90.00
_cell.angle_beta   90.00
_cell.angle_gamma   90.00
#
_symmetry.space_group_name_H-M   'P 1'
#
loop_
_entity.id
_entity.type
_entity.pdbx_description
1 polymer ?
#
loop_
_entity_poly.entity_id
_entity_poly.type
_entity_poly.pdbx_seq_one_letter_code
_entity_poly.pdbx_strand_id
1 'polypeptide(L)'
;MDSSLATMPTKPFLYAMPAEIIGIIANQLVSTDTHGAWRLRGISKAFKVAIENDITLYQPKDALKQGRNITDELMPRYLFCRIHKHLDAHDALLARLKLKNEYLCRELNITDSSEQMDNLNALCRGQVKILDLRKVKDLLWANYCTVRDRLPVLDAADIGLQAKVAAAMSVRALPLLRKLLPQVHNYWFDDSGDRFDGESPLVAAVSLEDDEMLQIRLSEDLVSKTRYGDPIELWAGIAMDLAIAQGSVSRMTLLFDGVDAAGFEKIQAFYDHSLNAAIAFNGVSLDVVRCLLDRCPSTDLVSDEQFLSACKTKNAELIALLAN
;
A
#
# COMPACT_ATOMS: atom_id res chain seq x y z
N MET A 1 44.68 49.24 -22.79
CA MET A 1 43.80 49.04 -21.63
C MET A 1 43.01 47.78 -21.93
N ASP A 2 43.63 46.62 -21.65
CA ASP A 2 43.03 45.31 -21.93
C ASP A 2 42.42 44.76 -20.65
N SER A 3 41.10 44.83 -20.56
CA SER A 3 40.31 44.20 -19.51
C SER A 3 40.05 42.74 -19.89
N SER A 4 40.99 41.87 -19.53
CA SER A 4 40.81 40.42 -19.55
C SER A 4 40.11 39.98 -18.27
N LEU A 5 38.77 40.10 -18.25
CA LEU A 5 37.93 39.42 -17.27
C LEU A 5 37.97 37.91 -17.56
N ALA A 6 38.82 37.21 -16.81
CA ALA A 6 38.85 35.75 -16.78
C ALA A 6 37.50 35.25 -16.26
N THR A 7 36.62 34.84 -17.17
CA THR A 7 35.45 34.03 -16.83
C THR A 7 35.94 32.68 -16.34
N MET A 8 35.96 32.50 -15.01
CA MET A 8 36.12 31.17 -14.44
C MET A 8 34.98 30.28 -14.92
N PRO A 9 35.26 29.08 -15.46
CA PRO A 9 34.20 28.15 -15.80
C PRO A 9 33.58 27.63 -14.50
N THR A 10 32.39 28.11 -14.16
CA THR A 10 31.51 27.52 -13.15
C THR A 10 30.92 26.21 -13.69
N LYS A 11 31.77 25.20 -13.91
CA LYS A 11 31.30 23.82 -13.98
C LYS A 11 31.08 23.34 -12.55
N PRO A 12 29.88 22.89 -12.18
CA PRO A 12 29.62 22.43 -10.82
C PRO A 12 30.52 21.23 -10.51
N PHE A 13 31.34 21.37 -9.46
CA PHE A 13 32.31 20.39 -8.93
C PHE A 13 31.75 18.97 -8.70
N LEU A 14 30.43 18.80 -8.70
CA LEU A 14 29.73 17.55 -8.46
C LEU A 14 29.82 16.53 -9.61
N TYR A 15 30.25 16.91 -10.82
CA TYR A 15 30.29 16.00 -11.97
C TYR A 15 31.52 15.06 -12.04
N ALA A 16 32.48 15.17 -11.11
CA ALA A 16 33.74 14.43 -11.18
C ALA A 16 34.09 13.60 -9.93
N MET A 17 33.18 13.48 -8.95
CA MET A 17 33.44 12.66 -7.76
C MET A 17 33.27 11.15 -8.08
N PRO A 18 34.27 10.30 -7.78
CA PRO A 18 34.14 8.85 -7.92
C PRO A 18 32.99 8.30 -7.06
N ALA A 19 32.34 7.24 -7.53
CA ALA A 19 31.18 6.64 -6.85
C ALA A 19 31.53 6.15 -5.43
N GLU A 20 32.77 5.69 -5.24
CA GLU A 20 33.31 5.22 -3.96
C GLU A 20 33.36 6.34 -2.93
N ILE A 21 33.79 7.53 -3.34
CA ILE A 21 33.85 8.71 -2.46
C ILE A 21 32.44 9.15 -2.08
N ILE A 22 31.50 9.15 -3.04
CA ILE A 22 30.09 9.43 -2.77
C ILE A 22 29.52 8.41 -1.79
N GLY A 23 29.85 7.13 -1.95
CA GLY A 23 29.45 6.06 -1.04
C GLY A 23 29.97 6.25 0.38
N ILE A 24 31.26 6.58 0.54
CA ILE A 24 31.88 6.86 1.86
C ILE A 24 31.19 8.05 2.53
N ILE A 25 30.96 9.14 1.78
CA ILE A 25 30.27 10.32 2.30
C ILE A 25 28.84 9.96 2.71
N ALA A 26 28.10 9.24 1.86
CA ALA A 26 26.74 8.82 2.16
C ALA A 26 26.68 7.96 3.42
N ASN A 27 27.54 6.94 3.55
CA ASN A 27 27.61 6.10 4.74
C ASN A 27 27.89 6.89 6.01
N GLN A 28 28.83 7.84 5.96
CA GLN A 28 29.14 8.69 7.11
C GLN A 28 27.96 9.58 7.51
N LEU A 29 27.27 10.15 6.52
CA LEU A 29 26.09 11.00 6.74
C LEU A 29 24.94 10.18 7.34
N VAL A 30 24.60 9.05 6.73
CA VAL A 30 23.48 8.21 7.17
C VAL A 30 23.74 7.62 8.54
N SER A 31 24.97 7.17 8.83
CA SER A 31 25.34 6.62 10.15
C SER A 31 25.29 7.65 11.27
N THR A 32 25.38 8.94 10.95
CA THR A 32 25.28 10.04 11.93
C THR A 32 23.83 10.50 12.09
N ASP A 33 23.14 10.72 10.98
CA ASP A 33 21.75 11.18 10.94
C ASP A 33 21.06 10.76 9.64
N THR A 34 20.31 9.65 9.69
CA THR A 34 19.49 9.16 8.58
C THR A 34 18.56 10.23 7.99
N HIS A 35 17.98 11.09 8.84
CA HIS A 35 17.06 12.14 8.40
C HIS A 35 17.76 13.29 7.71
N GLY A 36 18.87 13.75 8.28
CA GLY A 36 19.74 14.75 7.68
C GLY A 36 20.25 14.27 6.32
N ALA A 37 20.78 13.04 6.25
CA ALA A 37 21.22 12.42 5.02
C ALA A 37 20.10 12.35 3.98
N TRP A 38 18.89 11.94 4.38
CA TRP A 38 17.73 11.87 3.48
C TRP A 38 17.38 13.22 2.84
N ARG A 39 17.53 14.33 3.56
CA ARG A 39 17.31 15.68 2.99
C ARG A 39 18.35 16.03 1.94
N LEU A 40 19.59 15.55 2.11
CA LEU A 40 20.71 15.78 1.18
C LEU A 40 20.62 14.94 -0.10
N ARG A 41 19.71 13.96 -0.18
CA ARG A 41 19.51 13.12 -1.37
C ARG A 41 19.18 13.92 -2.63
N GLY A 42 18.58 15.11 -2.47
CA GLY A 42 18.24 16.01 -3.58
C GLY A 42 19.42 16.70 -4.25
N ILE A 43 20.64 16.61 -3.70
CA ILE A 43 21.83 17.31 -4.21
C ILE A 43 22.27 16.75 -5.57
N SER A 44 22.19 15.43 -5.76
CA SER A 44 22.46 14.79 -7.05
C SER A 44 21.86 13.39 -7.12
N LYS A 45 21.68 12.88 -8.34
CA LYS A 45 21.21 11.50 -8.58
C LYS A 45 22.14 10.45 -7.94
N ALA A 46 23.46 10.67 -8.00
CA ALA A 46 24.44 9.76 -7.42
C ALA A 46 24.35 9.72 -5.89
N PHE A 47 24.23 10.89 -5.24
CA PHE A 47 24.00 10.98 -3.80
C PHE A 47 22.66 10.34 -3.40
N LYS A 48 21.59 10.56 -4.17
CA LYS A 48 20.30 9.91 -3.95
C LYS A 48 20.46 8.39 -3.86
N VAL A 49 21.06 7.78 -4.88
CA VAL A 49 21.27 6.34 -4.94
C VAL A 49 22.16 5.86 -3.79
N ALA A 50 23.26 6.57 -3.50
CA ALA A 50 24.18 6.17 -2.43
C ALA A 50 23.50 6.23 -1.04
N ILE A 51 22.75 7.29 -0.74
CA ILE A 51 22.01 7.43 0.53
C ILE A 51 20.92 6.35 0.65
N GLU A 52 20.13 6.12 -0.40
CA GLU A 52 19.10 5.07 -0.38
C GLU A 52 19.69 3.67 -0.19
N ASN A 53 20.78 3.37 -0.90
CA ASN A 53 21.49 2.10 -0.76
C ASN A 53 22.00 1.93 0.66
N ASP A 54 22.58 2.98 1.25
CA ASP A 54 23.17 2.91 2.57
C ASP A 54 22.12 2.62 3.65
N ILE A 55 21.03 3.39 3.61
CA ILE A 55 19.87 3.24 4.49
C ILE A 55 19.30 1.80 4.41
N THR A 56 19.19 1.24 3.22
CA THR A 56 18.55 -0.06 3.02
C THR A 56 19.48 -1.25 3.27
N LEU A 57 20.75 -1.14 2.89
CA LEU A 57 21.71 -2.25 2.91
C LEU A 57 22.57 -2.27 4.17
N TYR A 58 23.03 -1.12 4.66
CA TYR A 58 24.07 -1.09 5.70
C TYR A 58 23.54 -0.74 7.08
N GLN A 59 22.50 0.09 7.16
CA GLN A 59 21.98 0.54 8.45
C GLN A 59 21.30 -0.58 9.28
N PRO A 60 21.32 -0.47 10.63
CA PRO A 60 20.70 -1.43 11.54
C PRO A 60 19.17 -1.44 11.43
N LYS A 61 18.52 -2.42 12.08
CA LYS A 61 17.06 -2.63 11.98
C LYS A 61 16.26 -1.38 12.33
N ASP A 62 16.71 -0.66 13.35
CA ASP A 62 15.97 0.45 13.93
C ASP A 62 16.26 1.80 13.25
N ALA A 63 17.14 1.84 12.25
CA ALA A 63 17.56 3.10 11.61
C ALA A 63 16.43 3.84 10.88
N LEU A 64 15.37 3.11 10.48
CA LEU A 64 14.16 3.66 9.86
C LEU A 64 13.00 3.83 10.83
N LYS A 65 13.17 3.48 12.11
CA LYS A 65 12.09 3.60 13.12
C LYS A 65 11.63 5.06 13.26
N GLN A 66 12.56 5.98 13.06
CA GLN A 66 12.33 7.42 13.06
C GLN A 66 12.37 7.92 11.60
N GLY A 67 11.29 8.59 11.16
CA GLY A 67 11.19 9.15 9.81
C GLY A 67 10.13 8.54 8.92
N ARG A 68 8.90 9.08 9.05
CA ARG A 68 7.74 8.73 8.23
C ARG A 68 8.09 8.80 6.74
N ASN A 69 8.53 9.95 6.24
CA ASN A 69 8.80 10.15 4.82
C ASN A 69 9.87 9.22 4.23
N ILE A 70 10.85 8.78 5.02
CA ILE A 70 11.90 7.85 4.57
C ILE A 70 11.32 6.44 4.50
N THR A 71 10.57 6.07 5.54
CA THR A 71 9.89 4.78 5.66
C THR A 71 8.90 4.60 4.51
N ASP A 72 8.08 5.62 4.22
CA ASP A 72 7.08 5.59 3.16
C ASP A 72 7.72 5.34 1.78
N GLU A 73 8.87 5.96 1.48
CA GLU A 73 9.55 5.81 0.18
C GLU A 73 10.36 4.50 0.08
N LEU A 74 10.97 4.04 1.18
CA LEU A 74 11.96 2.95 1.14
C LEU A 74 11.48 1.61 1.70
N MET A 75 10.35 1.51 2.40
CA MET A 75 9.96 0.28 3.10
C MET A 75 9.96 -0.98 2.22
N PRO A 76 9.41 -0.97 0.98
CA PRO A 76 9.46 -2.17 0.14
C PRO A 76 10.88 -2.65 -0.15
N ARG A 77 11.76 -1.71 -0.51
CA ARG A 77 13.17 -2.00 -0.81
C ARG A 77 13.92 -2.42 0.45
N TYR A 78 13.61 -1.79 1.58
CA TYR A 78 14.14 -2.15 2.87
C TYR A 78 13.81 -3.61 3.20
N LEU A 79 12.53 -4.01 3.17
CA LEU A 79 12.11 -5.40 3.41
C LEU A 79 12.86 -6.39 2.51
N PHE A 80 12.92 -6.10 1.20
CA PHE A 80 13.64 -6.92 0.23
C PHE A 80 15.10 -7.13 0.66
N CYS A 81 15.83 -6.06 1.00
CA CYS A 81 17.22 -6.16 1.45
C CYS A 81 17.36 -6.90 2.79
N ARG A 82 16.44 -6.69 3.75
CA ARG A 82 16.49 -7.31 5.07
C ARG A 82 16.26 -8.83 5.03
N ILE A 83 15.43 -9.33 4.12
CA ILE A 83 15.17 -10.76 3.94
C ILE A 83 16.49 -11.56 3.73
N HIS A 84 17.48 -10.94 3.10
CA HIS A 84 18.79 -11.55 2.84
C HIS A 84 19.81 -11.37 3.98
N LYS A 85 19.51 -10.56 5.01
CA LYS A 85 20.43 -10.36 6.14
C LYS A 85 20.33 -11.53 7.12
N HIS A 86 21.45 -12.21 7.35
CA HIS A 86 21.53 -13.31 8.31
C HIS A 86 21.12 -12.91 9.74
N LEU A 87 21.41 -11.67 10.13
CA LEU A 87 21.06 -11.14 11.46
C LEU A 87 19.55 -11.05 11.70
N ASP A 88 18.74 -11.04 10.64
CA ASP A 88 17.28 -10.94 10.73
C ASP A 88 16.57 -12.27 10.44
N ALA A 89 17.30 -13.40 10.45
CA ALA A 89 16.75 -14.71 10.11
C ALA A 89 15.57 -15.15 11.01
N HIS A 90 15.49 -14.60 12.22
CA HIS A 90 14.42 -14.89 13.19
C HIS A 90 13.26 -13.88 13.16
N ASP A 91 13.26 -12.92 12.24
CA ASP A 91 12.15 -12.00 12.09
C ASP A 91 10.93 -12.69 11.46
N ALA A 92 9.79 -12.66 12.16
CA ALA A 92 8.59 -13.37 11.75
C ALA A 92 8.00 -12.83 10.43
N LEU A 93 8.03 -11.50 10.22
CA LEU A 93 7.53 -10.91 8.97
C LEU A 93 8.43 -11.32 7.80
N LEU A 94 9.75 -11.21 7.97
CA LEU A 94 10.69 -11.57 6.91
C LEU A 94 10.64 -13.07 6.58
N ALA A 95 10.52 -13.93 7.59
CA ALA A 95 10.33 -15.37 7.39
C ALA A 95 9.05 -15.68 6.62
N ARG A 96 7.93 -15.02 6.93
CA ARG A 96 6.68 -15.18 6.17
C ARG A 96 6.79 -14.70 4.73
N LEU A 97 7.50 -13.60 4.48
CA LEU A 97 7.75 -13.13 3.12
C LEU A 97 8.57 -14.15 2.31
N LYS A 98 9.55 -14.83 2.93
CA LYS A 98 10.26 -15.95 2.30
C LYS A 98 9.32 -17.10 1.93
N LEU A 99 8.50 -17.55 2.87
CA LEU A 99 7.53 -18.64 2.62
C LEU A 99 6.53 -18.29 1.52
N LYS A 100 6.02 -17.04 1.51
CA LYS A 100 5.17 -16.52 0.43
C LYS A 100 5.89 -16.50 -0.91
N ASN A 101 7.16 -16.09 -0.96
CA ASN A 101 7.94 -16.10 -2.19
C ASN A 101 8.20 -17.52 -2.70
N GLU A 102 8.58 -18.45 -1.83
CA GLU A 102 8.78 -19.87 -2.18
C GLU A 102 7.51 -20.51 -2.72
N TYR A 103 6.36 -20.21 -2.10
CA TYR A 103 5.05 -20.62 -2.61
C TYR A 103 4.78 -20.07 -4.02
N LEU A 104 4.97 -18.76 -4.22
CA LEU A 104 4.74 -18.12 -5.51
C LEU A 104 5.65 -18.69 -6.60
N CYS A 105 6.95 -18.83 -6.31
CA CYS A 105 7.90 -19.41 -7.27
C CYS A 105 7.49 -20.83 -7.66
N ARG A 106 6.96 -21.63 -6.73
CA ARG A 106 6.45 -22.96 -7.01
C ARG A 106 5.19 -22.94 -7.89
N GLU A 107 4.17 -22.18 -7.53
CA GLU A 107 2.91 -22.13 -8.29
C GLU A 107 3.07 -21.49 -9.67
N LEU A 108 4.01 -20.54 -9.81
CA LEU A 108 4.29 -19.83 -11.05
C LEU A 108 5.40 -20.50 -11.87
N ASN A 109 5.95 -21.62 -11.41
CA ASN A 109 7.07 -22.35 -12.03
C ASN A 109 8.33 -21.49 -12.28
N ILE A 110 8.62 -20.56 -11.37
CA ILE A 110 9.79 -19.69 -11.44
C ILE A 110 11.00 -20.44 -10.86
N THR A 111 11.88 -20.90 -11.74
CA THR A 111 13.11 -21.62 -11.37
C THR A 111 14.36 -20.76 -11.46
N ASP A 112 14.35 -19.70 -12.27
CA ASP A 112 15.48 -18.81 -12.46
C ASP A 112 15.72 -17.91 -11.23
N SER A 113 16.97 -17.81 -10.79
CA SER A 113 17.32 -17.05 -9.59
C SER A 113 17.09 -15.54 -9.74
N SER A 114 17.21 -14.96 -10.94
CA SER A 114 16.92 -13.55 -11.16
C SER A 114 15.43 -13.30 -11.06
N GLU A 115 14.62 -14.14 -11.70
CA GLU A 115 13.16 -14.05 -11.65
C GLU A 115 12.61 -14.25 -10.22
N GLN A 116 13.22 -15.14 -9.43
CA GLN A 116 12.88 -15.31 -8.01
C GLN A 116 13.12 -14.04 -7.19
N MET A 117 14.18 -13.28 -7.50
CA MET A 117 14.49 -12.02 -6.84
C MET A 117 13.53 -10.90 -7.27
N ASP A 118 13.18 -10.86 -8.55
CA ASP A 118 12.17 -9.92 -9.07
C ASP A 118 10.79 -10.18 -8.44
N ASN A 119 10.41 -11.46 -8.32
CA ASN A 119 9.18 -11.87 -7.65
C ASN A 119 9.18 -11.48 -6.16
N LEU A 120 10.31 -11.65 -5.46
CA LEU A 120 10.45 -11.24 -4.06
C LEU A 120 10.31 -9.72 -3.90
N ASN A 121 10.94 -8.93 -4.77
CA ASN A 121 10.84 -7.48 -4.76
C ASN A 121 9.39 -7.02 -5.04
N ALA A 122 8.71 -7.63 -6.01
CA ALA A 122 7.30 -7.39 -6.28
C ALA A 122 6.43 -7.74 -5.06
N LEU A 123 6.68 -8.90 -4.43
CA LEU A 123 5.99 -9.33 -3.22
C LEU A 123 6.17 -8.31 -2.08
N CYS A 124 7.38 -7.84 -1.81
CA CYS A 124 7.62 -6.83 -0.77
C CYS A 124 6.87 -5.52 -1.05
N ARG A 125 6.82 -5.07 -2.30
CA ARG A 125 6.06 -3.87 -2.71
C ARG A 125 4.56 -4.05 -2.50
N GLY A 126 4.02 -5.16 -2.99
CA GLY A 126 2.60 -5.47 -2.84
C GLY A 126 2.20 -5.63 -1.38
N GLN A 127 3.00 -6.32 -0.56
CA GLN A 127 2.69 -6.55 0.85
C GLN A 127 2.70 -5.25 1.67
N VAL A 128 3.58 -4.29 1.37
CA VAL A 128 3.54 -2.97 2.03
C VAL A 128 2.27 -2.20 1.69
N LYS A 129 1.78 -2.32 0.45
CA LYS A 129 0.51 -1.71 0.05
C LYS A 129 -0.69 -2.41 0.67
N ILE A 130 -0.70 -3.74 0.68
CA ILE A 130 -1.79 -4.52 1.26
C ILE A 130 -1.89 -4.21 2.75
N LEU A 131 -0.83 -4.49 3.53
CA LEU A 131 -0.80 -4.43 5.00
C LEU A 131 -0.93 -3.03 5.60
N ASP A 132 -0.92 -1.98 4.79
CA ASP A 132 -0.61 -0.62 5.23
C ASP A 132 0.79 -0.50 5.89
N LEU A 133 1.43 0.63 5.64
CA LEU A 133 2.77 0.87 6.12
C LEU A 133 2.85 0.87 7.66
N ARG A 134 1.82 1.36 8.35
CA ARG A 134 1.80 1.39 9.81
C ARG A 134 1.90 -0.03 10.38
N LYS A 135 1.14 -0.99 9.85
CA LYS A 135 1.20 -2.37 10.34
C LYS A 135 2.55 -3.01 10.02
N VAL A 136 3.13 -2.75 8.85
CA VAL A 136 4.48 -3.22 8.53
C VAL A 136 5.51 -2.71 9.55
N LYS A 137 5.43 -1.43 9.92
CA LYS A 137 6.30 -0.85 10.96
C LYS A 137 6.09 -1.50 12.32
N ASP A 138 4.84 -1.72 12.69
CA ASP A 138 4.49 -2.39 13.95
C ASP A 138 5.04 -3.82 13.96
N LEU A 139 4.91 -4.58 12.87
CA LEU A 139 5.46 -5.94 12.77
C LEU A 139 6.99 -5.98 12.80
N LEU A 140 7.67 -5.00 12.19
CA LEU A 140 9.14 -4.93 12.18
C LEU A 140 9.72 -4.47 13.52
N TRP A 141 9.10 -3.49 14.19
CA TRP A 141 9.73 -2.76 15.30
C TRP A 141 8.96 -2.75 16.62
N ALA A 142 7.75 -3.32 16.67
CA ALA A 142 7.09 -3.48 17.95
C ALA A 142 7.84 -4.50 18.79
N ASN A 143 8.21 -4.08 20.01
CA ASN A 143 8.56 -4.98 21.10
C ASN A 143 7.29 -5.70 21.55
N TYR A 144 6.80 -6.66 20.76
CA TYR A 144 5.84 -7.64 21.27
C TYR A 144 6.56 -8.59 22.23
N CYS A 145 6.91 -8.06 23.41
CA CYS A 145 7.39 -8.83 24.56
C CYS A 145 6.36 -9.84 25.10
N THR A 146 5.17 -9.94 24.50
CA THR A 146 4.13 -10.92 24.85
C THR A 146 3.78 -11.91 23.74
N VAL A 147 4.42 -11.82 22.55
CA VAL A 147 4.16 -12.74 21.42
C VAL A 147 5.28 -13.77 21.23
N ARG A 148 6.36 -13.71 22.02
CA ARG A 148 7.31 -14.85 22.09
C ARG A 148 6.65 -16.15 22.55
N ASP A 149 5.53 -16.06 23.27
CA ASP A 149 4.74 -17.23 23.69
C ASP A 149 3.57 -17.57 22.74
N ARG A 150 3.40 -16.84 21.63
CA ARG A 150 2.23 -16.98 20.73
C ARG A 150 2.49 -16.92 19.24
N LEU A 151 3.66 -16.49 18.78
CA LEU A 151 4.11 -16.87 17.45
C LEU A 151 4.42 -18.37 17.55
N PRO A 152 3.59 -19.27 16.96
CA PRO A 152 3.99 -20.65 16.87
C PRO A 152 5.40 -20.66 16.28
N VAL A 153 6.26 -21.51 16.84
CA VAL A 153 7.51 -21.92 16.22
C VAL A 153 7.22 -22.03 14.73
N LEU A 154 7.99 -21.29 13.92
CA LEU A 154 7.99 -21.38 12.45
C LEU A 154 8.44 -22.80 12.06
N ASP A 155 7.70 -23.82 12.48
CA ASP A 155 7.66 -25.08 11.79
C ASP A 155 7.10 -24.80 10.40
N ALA A 156 7.60 -25.56 9.43
CA ALA A 156 7.36 -25.44 8.00
C ALA A 156 5.89 -25.71 7.58
N ALA A 157 4.92 -25.13 8.29
CA ALA A 157 3.53 -25.15 7.95
C ALA A 157 3.34 -24.41 6.62
N ASP A 158 2.61 -25.04 5.72
CA ASP A 158 2.13 -24.43 4.48
C ASP A 158 1.40 -23.12 4.81
N ILE A 159 1.64 -22.07 4.04
CA ILE A 159 0.99 -20.78 4.27
C ILE A 159 -0.52 -20.93 4.07
N GLY A 160 -1.31 -20.30 4.94
CA GLY A 160 -2.77 -20.34 4.88
C GLY A 160 -3.30 -19.81 3.53
N LEU A 161 -4.52 -20.20 3.17
CA LEU A 161 -5.15 -19.82 1.89
C LEU A 161 -5.22 -18.29 1.72
N GLN A 162 -5.51 -17.57 2.80
CA GLN A 162 -5.54 -16.11 2.87
C GLN A 162 -4.17 -15.51 2.54
N ALA A 163 -3.10 -16.07 3.11
CA ALA A 163 -1.73 -15.66 2.82
C ALA A 163 -1.33 -15.95 1.36
N LYS A 164 -1.80 -17.06 0.79
CA LYS A 164 -1.63 -17.40 -0.64
C LYS A 164 -2.31 -16.37 -1.54
N VAL A 165 -3.54 -15.98 -1.22
CA VAL A 165 -4.27 -14.93 -1.96
C VAL A 165 -3.54 -13.59 -1.87
N ALA A 166 -3.16 -13.15 -0.67
CA ALA A 166 -2.42 -11.90 -0.49
C ALA A 166 -1.09 -11.90 -1.27
N ALA A 167 -0.38 -13.04 -1.29
CA ALA A 167 0.85 -13.22 -2.05
C ALA A 167 0.58 -13.10 -3.56
N ALA A 168 -0.42 -13.80 -4.10
CA ALA A 168 -0.79 -13.72 -5.51
C ALA A 168 -1.21 -12.30 -5.91
N MET A 169 -1.96 -11.60 -5.06
CA MET A 169 -2.31 -10.19 -5.27
C MET A 169 -1.08 -9.29 -5.30
N SER A 170 -0.12 -9.51 -4.39
CA SER A 170 1.08 -8.66 -4.29
C SER A 170 1.95 -8.66 -5.55
N VAL A 171 1.98 -9.79 -6.27
CA VAL A 171 2.73 -9.94 -7.52
C VAL A 171 1.85 -9.89 -8.76
N ARG A 172 0.57 -9.50 -8.60
CA ARG A 172 -0.43 -9.44 -9.68
C ARG A 172 -0.54 -10.76 -10.49
N ALA A 173 -0.47 -11.90 -9.81
CA ALA A 173 -0.64 -13.22 -10.44
C ALA A 173 -2.12 -13.56 -10.66
N LEU A 174 -2.79 -12.87 -11.59
CA LEU A 174 -4.24 -12.98 -11.81
C LEU A 174 -4.76 -14.39 -12.10
N PRO A 175 -4.08 -15.25 -12.90
CA PRO A 175 -4.53 -16.63 -13.09
C PRO A 175 -4.50 -17.45 -11.80
N LEU A 176 -3.46 -17.27 -10.98
CA LEU A 176 -3.36 -17.90 -9.67
C LEU A 176 -4.44 -17.35 -8.73
N LEU A 177 -4.72 -16.06 -8.78
CA LEU A 177 -5.77 -15.44 -8.01
C LEU A 177 -7.14 -16.05 -8.33
N ARG A 178 -7.53 -16.14 -9.61
CA ARG A 178 -8.80 -16.79 -10.03
C ARG A 178 -8.91 -18.25 -9.57
N LYS A 179 -7.79 -18.97 -9.47
CA LYS A 179 -7.74 -20.34 -8.91
C LYS A 179 -7.98 -20.35 -7.39
N LEU A 180 -7.46 -19.36 -6.66
CA LEU A 180 -7.49 -19.31 -5.19
C LEU A 180 -8.78 -18.71 -4.63
N LEU A 181 -9.33 -17.65 -5.23
CA LEU A 181 -10.46 -16.91 -4.68
C LEU A 181 -11.72 -17.74 -4.42
N PRO A 182 -12.11 -18.70 -5.29
CA PRO A 182 -13.29 -19.55 -5.03
C PRO A 182 -13.15 -20.43 -3.78
N GLN A 183 -11.92 -20.68 -3.33
CA GLN A 183 -11.64 -21.51 -2.15
C GLN A 183 -11.72 -20.70 -0.84
N VAL A 184 -11.65 -19.37 -0.93
CA VAL A 184 -11.68 -18.51 0.26
C VAL A 184 -13.10 -18.55 0.81
N HIS A 185 -13.27 -18.70 2.12
CA HIS A 185 -14.59 -18.62 2.76
C HIS A 185 -14.81 -17.34 3.56
N ASN A 186 -13.73 -16.65 3.96
CA ASN A 186 -13.80 -15.42 4.76
C ASN A 186 -13.43 -14.18 3.93
N TYR A 187 -14.07 -13.04 4.21
CA TYR A 187 -13.80 -11.77 3.51
C TYR A 187 -12.59 -10.98 4.01
N TRP A 188 -11.91 -11.46 5.05
CA TRP A 188 -10.67 -10.88 5.57
C TRP A 188 -9.54 -11.91 5.58
N PHE A 189 -8.31 -11.41 5.63
CA PHE A 189 -7.14 -12.23 5.85
C PHE A 189 -7.11 -12.70 7.32
N ASP A 190 -7.71 -13.87 7.60
CA ASP A 190 -7.53 -14.58 8.86
C ASP A 190 -6.29 -15.49 8.73
N ASP A 191 -5.22 -15.15 9.45
CA ASP A 191 -4.09 -16.06 9.62
C ASP A 191 -4.15 -16.53 11.06
N SER A 192 -4.62 -17.77 11.26
CA SER A 192 -5.00 -18.37 12.54
C SER A 192 -3.84 -18.41 13.56
N GLY A 193 -3.60 -17.30 14.23
CA GLY A 193 -2.54 -17.13 15.24
C GLY A 193 -2.01 -15.71 15.34
N ASP A 194 -2.09 -14.94 14.26
CA ASP A 194 -1.60 -13.57 14.21
C ASP A 194 -2.77 -12.66 13.88
N ARG A 195 -3.01 -11.70 14.77
CA ARG A 195 -3.96 -10.61 14.52
C ARG A 195 -3.41 -9.71 13.42
N PHE A 196 -3.45 -10.18 12.18
CA PHE A 196 -3.60 -9.33 11.02
C PHE A 196 -5.04 -8.83 11.02
N ASP A 197 -5.41 -8.09 12.07
CA ASP A 197 -6.73 -7.50 12.15
C ASP A 197 -6.90 -6.57 10.93
N GLY A 198 -7.79 -7.00 10.06
CA GLY A 198 -8.62 -6.11 9.27
C GLY A 198 -8.09 -5.65 7.92
N GLU A 199 -7.68 -6.57 7.06
CA GLU A 199 -7.66 -6.30 5.63
C GLU A 199 -8.44 -7.34 4.84
N SER A 200 -9.29 -6.82 3.96
CA SER A 200 -10.02 -7.60 2.99
C SER A 200 -9.23 -7.63 1.67
N PRO A 201 -9.26 -8.75 0.92
CA PRO A 201 -8.86 -8.76 -0.47
C PRO A 201 -9.50 -7.65 -1.31
N LEU A 202 -10.69 -7.16 -0.94
CA LEU A 202 -11.33 -6.02 -1.61
C LEU A 202 -10.54 -4.73 -1.40
N VAL A 203 -10.22 -4.40 -0.14
CA VAL A 203 -9.40 -3.24 0.22
C VAL A 203 -8.00 -3.34 -0.37
N ALA A 204 -7.42 -4.54 -0.35
CA ALA A 204 -6.11 -4.82 -0.94
C ALA A 204 -6.07 -4.49 -2.45
N ALA A 205 -7.10 -4.84 -3.22
CA ALA A 205 -7.15 -4.52 -4.64
C ALA A 205 -7.18 -3.00 -4.91
N VAL A 206 -7.92 -2.24 -4.09
CA VAL A 206 -7.93 -0.78 -4.16
C VAL A 206 -6.57 -0.18 -3.76
N SER A 207 -5.95 -0.68 -2.69
CA SER A 207 -4.63 -0.23 -2.24
C SER A 207 -3.52 -0.49 -3.27
N LEU A 208 -3.60 -1.62 -3.96
CA LEU A 208 -2.69 -1.97 -5.05
C LEU A 208 -2.89 -1.10 -6.29
N GLU A 209 -3.99 -0.36 -6.38
CA GLU A 209 -4.38 0.45 -7.53
C GLU A 209 -4.62 -0.41 -8.79
N ASP A 210 -5.17 -1.61 -8.62
CA ASP A 210 -5.36 -2.59 -9.69
C ASP A 210 -6.85 -2.81 -9.98
N ASP A 211 -7.35 -2.12 -11.00
CA ASP A 211 -8.75 -2.14 -11.42
C ASP A 211 -9.19 -3.54 -11.90
N GLU A 212 -8.29 -4.29 -12.56
CA GLU A 212 -8.57 -5.65 -13.03
C GLU A 212 -8.70 -6.62 -11.85
N MET A 213 -7.80 -6.50 -10.87
CA MET A 213 -7.87 -7.27 -9.64
C MET A 213 -9.14 -6.95 -8.84
N LEU A 214 -9.50 -5.67 -8.75
CA LEU A 214 -10.74 -5.23 -8.13
C LEU A 214 -11.94 -5.84 -8.84
N GLN A 215 -11.97 -5.80 -10.18
CA GLN A 215 -13.07 -6.38 -10.96
C GLN A 215 -13.20 -7.90 -10.75
N ILE A 216 -12.08 -8.64 -10.75
CA ILE A 216 -12.08 -10.09 -10.44
C ILE A 216 -12.69 -10.35 -9.06
N ARG A 217 -12.33 -9.55 -8.05
CA ARG A 217 -12.88 -9.69 -6.69
C ARG A 217 -14.38 -9.40 -6.67
N LEU A 218 -14.83 -8.35 -7.36
CA LEU A 218 -16.24 -8.00 -7.38
C LEU A 218 -17.09 -9.04 -8.12
N SER A 219 -16.61 -9.57 -9.25
CA SER A 219 -17.36 -10.53 -10.07
C SER A 219 -17.41 -11.94 -9.49
N GLU A 220 -16.33 -12.41 -8.86
CA GLU A 220 -16.24 -13.80 -8.37
C GLU A 220 -16.66 -13.94 -6.89
N ASP A 221 -16.44 -12.89 -6.08
CA ASP A 221 -16.49 -12.99 -4.61
C ASP A 221 -17.65 -12.25 -3.96
N LEU A 222 -18.02 -11.08 -4.48
CA LEU A 222 -19.03 -10.24 -3.83
C LEU A 222 -20.42 -10.87 -3.97
N VAL A 223 -20.79 -11.29 -5.18
CA VAL A 223 -22.12 -11.83 -5.51
C VAL A 223 -22.37 -13.22 -4.90
N SER A 224 -21.32 -14.03 -4.72
CA SER A 224 -21.45 -15.44 -4.30
C SER A 224 -21.59 -15.62 -2.79
N LYS A 225 -21.15 -14.63 -1.99
CA LYS A 225 -20.92 -14.80 -0.54
C LYS A 225 -21.65 -13.78 0.35
N THR A 226 -22.41 -12.83 -0.21
CA THR A 226 -23.36 -11.97 0.54
C THR A 226 -24.44 -12.74 1.31
N ARG A 227 -24.59 -14.05 1.06
CA ARG A 227 -25.61 -14.90 1.69
C ARG A 227 -25.32 -15.28 3.15
N TYR A 228 -24.14 -14.98 3.69
CA TYR A 228 -23.68 -15.55 4.98
C TYR A 228 -23.54 -14.56 6.15
N GLY A 229 -24.10 -13.34 6.06
CA GLY A 229 -24.11 -12.41 7.21
C GLY A 229 -22.73 -11.82 7.55
N ASP A 230 -21.78 -11.91 6.62
CA ASP A 230 -20.45 -11.32 6.75
C ASP A 230 -20.49 -9.79 6.64
N PRO A 231 -19.52 -9.07 7.26
CA PRO A 231 -19.43 -7.61 7.24
C PRO A 231 -18.89 -7.08 5.89
N ILE A 232 -19.38 -7.61 4.78
CA ILE A 232 -18.97 -7.19 3.43
C ILE A 232 -19.25 -5.70 3.19
N GLU A 233 -20.32 -5.16 3.78
CA GLU A 233 -20.65 -3.74 3.79
C GLU A 233 -19.53 -2.90 4.41
N LEU A 234 -18.94 -3.38 5.52
CA LEU A 234 -17.83 -2.71 6.18
C LEU A 234 -16.59 -2.66 5.26
N TRP A 235 -16.25 -3.79 4.63
CA TRP A 235 -15.08 -3.86 3.75
C TRP A 235 -15.26 -3.08 2.45
N ALA A 236 -16.47 -3.07 1.88
CA ALA A 236 -16.82 -2.22 0.75
C ALA A 236 -16.72 -0.73 1.14
N GLY A 237 -17.20 -0.35 2.33
CA GLY A 237 -17.07 1.02 2.85
C GLY A 237 -15.60 1.45 2.99
N ILE A 238 -14.76 0.62 3.61
CA ILE A 238 -13.32 0.89 3.74
C ILE A 238 -12.64 1.00 2.36
N ALA A 239 -12.99 0.11 1.43
CA ALA A 239 -12.47 0.14 0.07
C ALA A 239 -12.89 1.41 -0.68
N MET A 240 -14.12 1.88 -0.47
CA MET A 240 -14.65 3.12 -1.03
C MET A 240 -13.95 4.35 -0.45
N ASP A 241 -13.79 4.44 0.87
CA ASP A 241 -13.06 5.52 1.53
C ASP A 241 -11.63 5.64 0.99
N LEU A 242 -10.97 4.50 0.74
CA LEU A 242 -9.64 4.46 0.14
C LEU A 242 -9.66 4.93 -1.33
N ALA A 243 -10.64 4.50 -2.13
CA ALA A 243 -10.76 4.94 -3.52
C ALA A 243 -11.02 6.46 -3.62
N ILE A 244 -11.82 7.02 -2.70
CA ILE A 244 -12.05 8.46 -2.52
C ILE A 244 -10.74 9.17 -2.18
N ALA A 245 -9.98 8.66 -1.22
CA ALA A 245 -8.70 9.25 -0.83
C ALA A 245 -7.66 9.22 -1.95
N GLN A 246 -7.74 8.23 -2.85
CA GLN A 246 -6.94 8.13 -4.07
C GLN A 246 -7.45 9.02 -5.21
N GLY A 247 -8.67 9.58 -5.09
CA GLY A 247 -9.31 10.33 -6.16
C GLY A 247 -9.72 9.48 -7.38
N SER A 248 -9.90 8.17 -7.20
CA SER A 248 -10.08 7.23 -8.32
C SER A 248 -11.54 6.99 -8.66
N VAL A 249 -12.08 7.78 -9.59
CA VAL A 249 -13.45 7.64 -10.12
C VAL A 249 -13.71 6.24 -10.70
N SER A 250 -12.72 5.65 -11.39
CA SER A 250 -12.81 4.30 -11.96
C SER A 250 -13.09 3.24 -10.89
N ARG A 251 -12.33 3.25 -9.79
CA ARG A 251 -12.49 2.26 -8.71
C ARG A 251 -13.77 2.48 -7.92
N MET A 252 -14.17 3.73 -7.70
CA MET A 252 -15.45 4.04 -7.09
C MET A 252 -16.60 3.48 -7.93
N THR A 253 -16.56 3.70 -9.25
CA THR A 253 -17.53 3.16 -10.20
C THR A 253 -17.60 1.64 -10.10
N LEU A 254 -16.46 0.95 -10.17
CA LEU A 254 -16.41 -0.51 -10.01
C LEU A 254 -17.00 -0.97 -8.67
N LEU A 255 -16.66 -0.31 -7.57
CA LEU A 255 -17.18 -0.65 -6.24
C LEU A 255 -18.71 -0.47 -6.17
N PHE A 256 -19.26 0.62 -6.70
CA PHE A 256 -20.71 0.81 -6.78
C PHE A 256 -21.39 -0.26 -7.63
N ASP A 257 -20.88 -0.52 -8.83
CA ASP A 257 -21.42 -1.55 -9.73
C ASP A 257 -21.42 -2.93 -9.06
N GLY A 258 -20.34 -3.25 -8.34
CA GLY A 258 -20.22 -4.49 -7.60
C GLY A 258 -21.22 -4.58 -6.45
N VAL A 259 -21.32 -3.54 -5.62
CA VAL A 259 -22.25 -3.45 -4.49
C VAL A 259 -23.71 -3.58 -4.95
N ASP A 260 -24.07 -2.89 -6.03
CA ASP A 260 -25.41 -2.97 -6.62
C ASP A 260 -25.71 -4.37 -7.17
N ALA A 261 -24.77 -4.95 -7.94
CA ALA A 261 -24.90 -6.31 -8.47
C ALA A 261 -24.99 -7.39 -7.37
N ALA A 262 -24.38 -7.15 -6.21
CA ALA A 262 -24.47 -8.04 -5.06
C ALA A 262 -25.78 -7.90 -4.27
N GLY A 263 -26.65 -6.95 -4.64
CA GLY A 263 -27.98 -6.78 -4.08
C GLY A 263 -27.98 -6.24 -2.65
N PHE A 264 -27.07 -5.31 -2.33
CA PHE A 264 -27.01 -4.72 -0.99
C PHE A 264 -28.32 -3.98 -0.66
N GLU A 265 -29.04 -4.45 0.36
CA GLU A 265 -30.33 -3.87 0.77
C GLU A 265 -30.22 -2.40 1.21
N LYS A 266 -29.02 -1.97 1.63
CA LYS A 266 -28.73 -0.64 2.18
C LYS A 266 -27.87 0.22 1.26
N ILE A 267 -28.08 0.14 -0.05
CA ILE A 267 -27.31 0.92 -1.04
C ILE A 267 -27.35 2.44 -0.78
N GLN A 268 -28.47 2.98 -0.29
CA GLN A 268 -28.57 4.39 0.12
C GLN A 268 -27.63 4.71 1.29
N ALA A 269 -27.54 3.86 2.30
CA ALA A 269 -26.63 4.10 3.44
C ALA A 269 -25.16 4.02 3.01
N PHE A 270 -24.83 3.12 2.07
CA PHE A 270 -23.50 3.04 1.46
C PHE A 270 -23.17 4.31 0.68
N TYR A 271 -24.12 4.81 -0.13
CA TYR A 271 -24.01 6.10 -0.82
C TYR A 271 -23.79 7.25 0.17
N ASP A 272 -24.62 7.36 1.21
CA ASP A 272 -24.55 8.46 2.17
C ASP A 272 -23.22 8.48 2.94
N HIS A 273 -22.72 7.31 3.34
CA HIS A 273 -21.39 7.14 3.91
C HIS A 273 -20.30 7.65 2.95
N SER A 274 -20.36 7.20 1.69
CA SER A 274 -19.38 7.54 0.65
C SER A 274 -19.35 9.04 0.34
N LEU A 275 -20.53 9.67 0.22
CA LEU A 275 -20.64 11.11 -0.02
C LEU A 275 -20.12 11.92 1.17
N ASN A 276 -20.46 11.52 2.39
CA ASN A 276 -19.91 12.14 3.61
C ASN A 276 -18.38 12.04 3.66
N ALA A 277 -17.81 10.88 3.33
CA ALA A 277 -16.37 10.68 3.27
C ALA A 277 -15.71 11.59 2.22
N ALA A 278 -16.31 11.73 1.02
CA ALA A 278 -15.79 12.59 -0.04
C ALA A 278 -15.84 14.09 0.34
N ILE A 279 -16.93 14.54 0.97
CA ILE A 279 -17.07 15.92 1.46
C ILE A 279 -16.07 16.24 2.57
N ALA A 280 -15.85 15.30 3.49
CA ALA A 280 -14.94 15.47 4.62
C ALA A 280 -13.45 15.35 4.24
N PHE A 281 -13.13 14.83 3.05
CA PHE A 281 -11.75 14.58 2.64
C PHE A 281 -10.99 15.90 2.41
N ASN A 282 -9.78 15.98 2.98
CA ASN A 282 -8.93 17.17 2.81
C ASN A 282 -8.35 17.20 1.39
N GLY A 283 -8.79 18.16 0.58
CA GLY A 283 -8.51 18.16 -0.87
C GLY A 283 -9.61 17.49 -1.69
N VAL A 284 -10.87 17.76 -1.36
CA VAL A 284 -12.08 17.25 -2.06
C VAL A 284 -11.89 17.27 -3.58
N SER A 285 -12.06 16.11 -4.21
CA SER A 285 -12.11 15.99 -5.66
C SER A 285 -13.56 16.19 -6.14
N LEU A 286 -13.80 17.22 -6.94
CA LEU A 286 -15.13 17.47 -7.49
C LEU A 286 -15.59 16.37 -8.44
N ASP A 287 -14.67 15.69 -9.11
CA ASP A 287 -14.99 14.58 -10.01
C ASP A 287 -15.43 13.34 -9.22
N VAL A 288 -14.83 13.09 -8.06
CA VAL A 288 -15.28 12.08 -7.09
C VAL A 288 -16.71 12.39 -6.62
N VAL A 289 -16.98 13.64 -6.23
CA VAL A 289 -18.32 14.04 -5.76
C VAL A 289 -19.35 13.94 -6.89
N ARG A 290 -19.05 14.42 -8.10
CA ARG A 290 -19.91 14.25 -9.28
C ARG A 290 -20.23 12.79 -9.54
N CYS A 291 -19.21 11.93 -9.55
CA CYS A 291 -19.39 10.50 -9.74
C CYS A 291 -20.32 9.90 -8.68
N LEU A 292 -20.25 10.35 -7.42
CA LEU A 292 -21.17 9.87 -6.38
C LEU A 292 -22.60 10.33 -6.67
N LEU A 293 -22.81 11.62 -6.96
CA LEU A 293 -24.14 12.16 -7.26
C LEU A 293 -24.80 11.43 -8.44
N ASP A 294 -24.05 11.12 -9.49
CA ASP A 294 -24.51 10.35 -10.66
C ASP A 294 -24.91 8.91 -10.31
N ARG A 295 -24.48 8.40 -9.14
CA ARG A 295 -24.74 7.05 -8.63
C ARG A 295 -25.74 7.03 -7.46
N CYS A 296 -26.37 8.16 -7.14
CA CYS A 296 -27.35 8.21 -6.07
C CYS A 296 -28.55 7.29 -6.40
N PRO A 297 -28.95 6.39 -5.50
CA PRO A 297 -30.08 5.50 -5.75
C PRO A 297 -31.45 6.17 -5.51
N SER A 298 -31.48 7.43 -5.06
CA SER A 298 -32.72 8.17 -4.75
C SER A 298 -32.81 9.51 -5.50
N THR A 299 -34.00 10.14 -5.46
CA THR A 299 -34.22 11.48 -6.02
C THR A 299 -33.58 12.58 -5.18
N ASP A 300 -33.44 12.34 -3.87
CA ASP A 300 -32.88 13.30 -2.92
C ASP A 300 -31.37 13.07 -2.86
N LEU A 301 -30.65 13.67 -3.82
CA LEU A 301 -29.22 13.44 -4.04
C LEU A 301 -28.38 13.80 -2.81
N VAL A 302 -28.76 14.85 -2.08
CA VAL A 302 -27.96 15.40 -0.97
C VAL A 302 -28.88 15.70 0.20
N SER A 303 -28.56 15.16 1.37
CA SER A 303 -29.24 15.50 2.62
C SER A 303 -28.82 16.87 3.14
N ASP A 304 -29.69 17.52 3.92
CA ASP A 304 -29.38 18.80 4.58
C ASP A 304 -28.09 18.72 5.42
N GLU A 305 -27.83 17.60 6.09
CA GLU A 305 -26.62 17.40 6.88
C GLU A 305 -25.35 17.37 6.01
N GLN A 306 -25.38 16.65 4.88
CA GLN A 306 -24.29 16.63 3.90
C GLN A 306 -24.04 18.03 3.33
N PHE A 307 -25.10 18.77 2.97
CA PHE A 307 -24.99 20.12 2.44
C PHE A 307 -24.38 21.09 3.48
N LEU A 308 -24.84 21.01 4.74
CA LEU A 308 -24.27 21.81 5.84
C LEU A 308 -22.81 21.44 6.13
N SER A 309 -22.45 20.16 5.99
CA SER A 309 -21.05 19.70 6.09
C SER A 309 -20.18 20.31 4.99
N ALA A 310 -20.67 20.30 3.74
CA ALA A 310 -19.99 20.92 2.61
C ALA A 310 -19.80 22.42 2.79
N CYS A 311 -20.79 23.14 3.35
CA CYS A 311 -20.67 24.56 3.67
C CYS A 311 -19.48 24.85 4.61
N LYS A 312 -19.17 23.95 5.56
CA LYS A 312 -18.04 24.10 6.49
C LYS A 312 -16.68 24.01 5.80
N THR A 313 -16.60 23.34 4.65
CA THR A 313 -15.35 23.25 3.86
C THR A 313 -14.96 24.58 3.21
N LYS A 314 -15.91 25.51 3.07
CA LYS A 314 -15.76 26.80 2.35
C LYS A 314 -15.32 26.65 0.89
N ASN A 315 -15.54 25.47 0.29
CA ASN A 315 -15.31 25.24 -1.13
C ASN A 315 -16.57 25.65 -1.91
N ALA A 316 -16.54 26.82 -2.54
CA ALA A 316 -17.68 27.37 -3.27
C ALA A 316 -18.11 26.48 -4.46
N GLU A 317 -17.16 25.82 -5.13
CA GLU A 317 -17.46 24.93 -6.25
C GLU A 317 -18.16 23.65 -5.78
N LEU A 318 -17.73 23.10 -4.64
CA LEU A 318 -18.41 21.96 -4.01
C LEU A 318 -19.84 22.33 -3.58
N ILE A 319 -20.02 23.50 -2.95
CA ILE A 319 -21.34 23.96 -2.52
C ILE A 319 -22.26 24.17 -3.72
N ALA A 320 -21.76 24.79 -4.80
CA ALA A 320 -22.50 24.97 -6.03
C ALA A 320 -22.85 23.63 -6.70
N LEU A 321 -21.93 22.66 -6.67
CA LEU A 321 -22.18 21.32 -7.20
C LEU A 321 -23.31 20.60 -6.45
N LEU A 322 -23.33 20.69 -5.11
CA LEU A 322 -24.33 20.01 -4.28
C LEU A 322 -25.70 20.74 -4.21
N ALA A 323 -25.77 21.98 -4.69
CA ALA A 323 -27.00 22.78 -4.69
C ALA A 323 -27.84 22.62 -5.98
N ASN A 324 -27.26 22.01 -7.03
CA ASN A 324 -27.93 21.72 -8.30
C ASN A 324 -28.54 20.32 -8.28
#